data_AF-A0A094QMD5-F1
#
_entry.id   AF-A0A094QMD5-F1
#
_cell.length_a   1.000
_cell.length_b   1.000
_cell.length_c   1.000
_cell.angle_alpha   90.00
_cell.angle_beta   90.00
_cell.angle_gamma   90.00
#
_symmetry.space_group_name_H-M   'P 1'
#
loop_
_entity.id
_entity.type
_entity.pdbx_description
1 polymer ?
#
loop_
_entity_poly.entity_id
_entity_poly.type
_entity_poly.pdbx_seq_one_letter_code
_entity_poly.pdbx_strand_id
1 'polypeptide(L)' 'MSVIQDPDRNLALELVRVTETAAVAAAPWVGRGEKNLADQAAVEAMRKMINTVDMSGVVVIGEGE' A
#
# COMPACT_ATOMS: atom_id res chain seq x y z
N MET A 1 33.48 17.38 -0.41
CA MET A 1 32.18 17.66 0.24
C MET A 1 31.43 16.33 0.25
N SER A 2 31.33 15.68 1.41
CA SER A 2 30.59 14.41 1.52
C SER A 2 29.13 14.71 1.26
N VAL A 3 28.54 14.11 0.22
CA VAL A 3 27.09 14.10 0.07
C VAL A 3 26.58 13.29 1.27
N ILE A 4 26.01 13.97 2.25
CA ILE A 4 25.16 13.28 3.22
C ILE A 4 24.04 12.74 2.33
N GLN A 5 24.05 11.43 2.11
CA GLN A 5 22.83 10.74 1.70
C GLN A 5 21.88 11.00 2.87
N ASP A 6 21.01 12.02 2.71
CA ASP A 6 19.74 12.06 3.41
C ASP A 6 19.20 10.62 3.35
N PRO A 7 18.61 10.04 4.42
CA PRO A 7 17.91 8.77 4.27
C PRO A 7 16.82 8.99 3.23
N ASP A 8 17.17 8.78 1.96
CA ASP A 8 16.30 8.87 0.81
C ASP A 8 15.08 8.08 1.23
N ARG A 9 13.90 8.68 1.14
CA ARG A 9 12.63 8.00 1.40
C ARG A 9 12.66 6.70 0.61
N ASN A 10 13.03 5.64 1.30
CA ASN A 10 13.46 4.43 0.61
C ASN A 10 12.19 3.81 0.08
N LEU A 11 12.00 3.89 -1.23
CA LEU A 11 10.81 3.40 -1.91
C LEU A 11 10.42 2.00 -1.41
N ALA A 12 11.41 1.12 -1.17
CA ALA A 12 11.14 -0.22 -0.64
C ALA A 12 10.48 -0.17 0.75
N LEU A 13 10.98 0.66 1.68
CA LEU A 13 10.40 0.82 3.02
C LEU A 13 9.02 1.49 2.98
N GLU A 14 8.79 2.40 2.03
CA GLU A 14 7.47 3.02 1.86
C GLU A 14 6.45 2.01 1.34
N LEU A 15 6.84 1.16 0.40
CA LEU A 15 6.00 0.08 -0.13
C LEU A 15 5.74 -1.02 0.92
N VAL A 16 6.66 -1.28 1.84
CA VAL A 16 6.36 -2.16 3.00
C VAL A 16 5.17 -1.61 3.79
N ARG A 17 5.16 -0.32 4.11
CA ARG A 17 4.05 0.31 4.85
C ARG A 17 2.72 0.25 4.09
N VAL A 18 2.75 0.36 2.77
CA VAL A 18 1.57 0.14 1.91
C VAL A 18 0.99 -1.24 2.15
N THR A 19 1.82 -2.29 2.11
CA THR A 19 1.36 -3.67 2.31
C THR A 19 0.85 -3.92 3.74
N GLU A 20 1.52 -3.36 4.74
CA GLU A 20 1.08 -3.45 6.15
C GLU A 20 -0.30 -2.79 6.35
N THR A 21 -0.50 -1.59 5.80
CA THR A 21 -1.77 -0.86 5.89
C THR A 21 -2.91 -1.65 5.26
N ALA A 22 -2.67 -2.25 4.09
CA ALA A 22 -3.65 -3.09 3.42
C ALA A 22 -4.01 -4.35 4.24
N ALA A 23 -3.00 -5.03 4.80
CA ALA A 23 -3.20 -6.20 5.64
C ALA A 23 -3.99 -5.88 6.91
N VAL A 24 -3.66 -4.77 7.58
CA VAL A 24 -4.37 -4.29 8.79
C VAL A 24 -5.82 -3.94 8.46
N ALA A 25 -6.10 -3.32 7.31
CA ALA A 25 -7.45 -2.99 6.88
C ALA A 25 -8.30 -4.23 6.55
N ALA A 26 -7.71 -5.28 5.99
CA ALA A 26 -8.38 -6.54 5.72
C ALA A 26 -8.58 -7.42 6.97
N ALA A 27 -7.70 -7.30 7.98
CA ALA A 27 -7.68 -8.17 9.15
C ALA A 27 -9.04 -8.34 9.88
N PRO A 28 -9.87 -7.29 10.06
CA PRO A 28 -11.17 -7.44 10.72
C PRO A 28 -12.11 -8.43 10.03
N TRP A 29 -11.94 -8.67 8.72
CA TRP A 29 -12.83 -9.48 7.89
C TRP A 29 -12.43 -10.96 7.81
N VAL A 30 -11.29 -11.33 8.40
CA VAL A 30 -10.81 -12.72 8.43
C VAL A 30 -11.84 -13.62 9.10
N GLY A 31 -12.24 -14.71 8.41
CA GLY A 31 -13.20 -15.69 8.92
C GLY A 31 -14.67 -15.26 8.84
N ARG A 32 -15.01 -14.08 8.30
CA ARG A 32 -16.40 -13.61 8.20
C ARG A 32 -17.16 -14.07 6.96
N GLY A 33 -16.46 -14.65 5.97
CA GLY A 33 -17.05 -14.99 4.67
C GLY A 33 -17.35 -13.76 3.78
N GLU A 34 -17.03 -12.56 4.25
CA GLU A 34 -17.30 -11.29 3.56
C GLU A 34 -16.13 -10.89 2.66
N LYS A 35 -15.83 -11.70 1.63
CA LYS A 35 -14.69 -11.50 0.71
C LYS A 35 -14.64 -10.09 0.13
N ASN A 36 -15.78 -9.59 -0.39
CA ASN A 36 -15.81 -8.31 -1.10
C ASN A 36 -15.53 -7.13 -0.16
N LEU A 37 -15.96 -7.21 1.10
CA LEU A 37 -15.69 -6.16 2.09
C LEU A 37 -14.22 -6.18 2.53
N ALA A 38 -13.65 -7.38 2.69
CA ALA A 38 -12.22 -7.55 2.97
C ALA A 38 -11.35 -6.95 1.86
N ASP A 39 -11.70 -7.27 0.62
CA ASP A 39 -10.99 -6.82 -0.57
C ASP A 39 -11.08 -5.30 -0.74
N GLN A 40 -12.29 -4.75 -0.66
CA GLN A 40 -12.52 -3.30 -0.74
C GLN A 40 -11.74 -2.54 0.35
N ALA A 41 -11.71 -3.05 1.59
CA ALA A 41 -10.97 -2.44 2.68
C ALA A 41 -9.45 -2.41 2.42
N ALA A 42 -8.89 -3.52 1.91
CA ALA A 42 -7.47 -3.60 1.56
C ALA A 42 -7.12 -2.64 0.41
N VAL A 43 -7.91 -2.66 -0.67
CA VAL A 43 -7.66 -1.85 -1.88
C VAL A 43 -7.75 -0.36 -1.57
N GLU A 44 -8.74 0.07 -0.79
CA GLU A 44 -8.89 1.47 -0.40
C GLU A 44 -7.71 1.95 0.46
N ALA A 45 -7.32 1.15 1.46
CA ALA A 45 -6.18 1.45 2.31
C ALA A 45 -4.86 1.50 1.53
N MET A 46 -4.64 0.51 0.66
CA MET A 46 -3.47 0.44 -0.21
C MET A 46 -3.38 1.67 -1.12
N ARG A 47 -4.49 2.05 -1.77
CA ARG A 47 -4.52 3.18 -2.69
C ARG A 47 -4.27 4.51 -2.00
N LYS A 48 -4.84 4.71 -0.80
CA LYS A 48 -4.55 5.90 0.02
C LYS A 48 -3.07 5.98 0.36
N MET A 49 -2.45 4.88 0.78
CA MET A 49 -1.04 4.88 1.19
C MET A 49 -0.09 5.02 -0.01
N ILE A 50 -0.34 4.33 -1.12
CA ILE A 50 0.43 4.45 -2.37
C ILE A 50 0.49 5.90 -2.87
N ASN A 51 -0.61 6.65 -2.75
CA ASN A 51 -0.67 8.05 -3.18
C ASN A 51 0.20 9.00 -2.34
N THR A 52 0.79 8.53 -1.23
CA THR A 52 1.74 9.31 -0.39
C THR A 52 3.21 8.98 -0.65
N VAL A 53 3.46 7.93 -1.44
CA VAL A 53 4.80 7.51 -1.86
C VAL A 53 5.28 8.48 -2.93
N ASP A 54 6.52 8.96 -2.79
CA ASP A 54 7.12 9.85 -3.80
C ASP A 54 7.55 9.03 -5.02
N MET A 55 6.62 8.84 -5.96
CA MET A 55 6.86 8.09 -7.19
C MET A 55 5.95 8.55 -8.34
N SER A 56 6.40 8.31 -9.57
CA SER A 56 5.57 8.36 -10.77
C SER A 56 5.29 6.92 -11.24
N GLY A 57 4.31 6.28 -10.60
CA GLY A 57 3.95 4.88 -10.85
C GLY A 57 2.70 4.73 -11.73
N VAL A 58 2.64 3.64 -12.50
CA VAL A 58 1.45 3.22 -13.27
C VAL A 58 1.01 1.85 -12.79
N VAL A 59 -0.29 1.72 -12.48
CA VAL A 59 -0.89 0.43 -12.15
C VAL A 59 -1.08 -0.35 -13.46
N VAL A 60 -0.25 -1.37 -13.67
CA VAL A 60 -0.32 -2.27 -14.84
C VAL A 60 -1.04 -3.59 -14.52
N ILE A 61 -1.21 -3.91 -13.25
CA ILE A 61 -1.96 -5.06 -12.71
C ILE A 61 -2.74 -4.54 -11.50
N GLY A 62 -4.05 -4.77 -11.45
CA GLY A 62 -4.93 -4.33 -10.37
C GLY A 62 -6.27 -5.09 -10.38
N GLU A 63 -7.24 -4.62 -9.59
CA GLU A 63 -8.53 -5.30 -9.38
C GLU A 63 -9.47 -5.31 -10.60
N GLY A 64 -9.21 -4.49 -11.62
CA GLY A 64 -10.03 -4.43 -12.83
C GLY A 64 -9.82 -3.16 -13.64
N GLU A 65 -10.62 -3.01 -14.70
CA GLU A 65 -10.75 -1.79 -15.53
C GLU A 65 -11.74 -0.79 -14.94
#